data_AF-A0A151NJY5-F1
#
_entry.id   AF-A0A151NJY5-F1
#
_cell.length_a   1.000
_cell.length_b   1.000
_cell.length_c   1.000
_cell.angle_alpha   90.00
_cell.angle_beta   90.00
_cell.angle_gamma   90.00
#
_symmetry.space_group_name_H-M   'P 1'
#
loop_
_entity.id
_entity.type
_entity.pdbx_description
1 polymer ?
#
loop_
_entity_poly.entity_id
_entity_poly.type
_entity_poly.pdbx_seq_one_letter_code
_entity_poly.pdbx_strand_id
1 'polypeptide(L)'
;MFEDVLVVAVGFAFYDCSAVALLAPSAPCTACVSSPWGCHWCPRSHCCITGGSCPTGEVTIYNQNVPLPRLRCVLEVGRGLVEVEASPGGPYRLQCGPHAYDFGASAPQLRAPVYVTVGERWHLDTPSGLHVMLYDCSVGRPDCSRCRAASPALGCQWCPPGCQHHRLCPPGGAPPSCPAPFIHQVHPLSGPPEGGLLLTIAGSDLGQRFEDVAGTVRVAGRPCLPDPARYRLAAQIVCQVPPAEGGVSGPVEVAVGDQPPGVSIQHFTYQDPQLWELHPRIGPVAGGTQVTVTGEELATGPDVAVFLGDLPCSLVEPPAPGTLVCLTTGGTLGEAPLRVQFGKVLRHLTGGGGFHYAPNPNITWAWPRSSFCGGGRIIQAAV
;
A
#
# COMPACT_ATOMS: atom_id res chain seq x y z
N MET A 1 -71.84 -3.94 4.91
CA MET A 1 -70.46 -4.14 4.42
C MET A 1 -69.70 -4.69 5.60
N PHE A 2 -69.62 -6.02 5.71
CA PHE A 2 -68.81 -6.64 6.75
C PHE A 2 -67.45 -6.92 6.10
N GLU A 3 -66.43 -6.18 6.55
CA GLU A 3 -65.05 -6.48 6.20
C GLU A 3 -64.58 -7.63 7.09
N ASP A 4 -63.85 -8.58 6.50
CA ASP A 4 -63.33 -9.73 7.21
C ASP A 4 -62.32 -9.28 8.27
N VAL A 5 -62.65 -9.49 9.54
CA VAL A 5 -61.78 -9.19 10.68
C VAL A 5 -60.91 -10.41 10.97
N LEU A 6 -59.59 -10.28 10.81
CA LEU A 6 -58.62 -11.33 11.14
C LEU A 6 -58.63 -11.58 12.65
N VAL A 7 -59.15 -12.73 13.08
CA VAL A 7 -59.36 -13.04 14.50
C VAL A 7 -58.09 -13.57 15.18
N VAL A 8 -57.24 -14.31 14.46
CA VAL A 8 -55.95 -14.84 14.96
C VAL A 8 -55.02 -15.09 13.76
N ALA A 9 -53.72 -14.88 13.96
CA ALA A 9 -52.68 -15.27 13.03
C ALA A 9 -51.61 -16.09 13.76
N VAL A 10 -51.17 -17.18 13.14
CA VAL A 10 -50.02 -17.98 13.59
C VAL A 10 -49.05 -18.18 12.44
N GLY A 11 -47.76 -18.21 12.74
CA GLY A 11 -46.73 -18.52 11.75
C GLY A 11 -46.79 -20.00 11.37
N PHE A 12 -47.21 -20.31 10.15
CA PHE A 12 -47.14 -21.64 9.57
C PHE A 12 -46.12 -21.63 8.44
N ALA A 13 -45.12 -22.50 8.51
CA ALA A 13 -44.03 -22.54 7.54
C ALA A 13 -44.24 -23.70 6.55
N PHE A 14 -44.26 -23.37 5.26
CA PHE A 14 -44.10 -24.35 4.19
C PHE A 14 -42.61 -24.53 3.90
N TYR A 15 -42.17 -25.78 3.79
CA TYR A 15 -40.79 -26.10 3.48
C TYR A 15 -40.72 -27.06 2.28
N ASP A 16 -39.64 -26.94 1.53
CA ASP A 16 -39.34 -27.80 0.39
C ASP A 16 -37.88 -28.24 0.50
N CYS A 17 -37.68 -29.51 0.86
CA CYS A 17 -36.34 -30.09 1.00
C CYS A 17 -35.57 -30.08 -0.32
N SER A 18 -36.24 -30.17 -1.47
CA SER A 18 -35.56 -30.13 -2.78
C SER A 18 -34.95 -28.75 -3.03
N ALA A 19 -35.62 -27.68 -2.57
CA ALA A 19 -35.13 -26.31 -2.65
C ALA A 19 -33.95 -26.04 -1.71
N VAL A 20 -33.91 -26.68 -0.53
CA VAL A 20 -32.82 -26.49 0.46
C VAL A 20 -31.44 -26.81 -0.13
N ALA A 21 -31.34 -27.90 -0.92
CA ALA A 21 -30.10 -28.27 -1.58
C ALA A 21 -29.69 -27.28 -2.69
N LEU A 22 -30.66 -26.70 -3.40
CA LEU A 22 -30.40 -25.72 -4.46
C LEU A 22 -29.92 -24.36 -3.92
N LEU A 23 -30.34 -24.00 -2.71
CA LEU A 23 -29.92 -22.77 -2.05
C LEU A 23 -28.46 -22.81 -1.56
N ALA A 24 -27.87 -24.00 -1.45
CA ALA A 24 -26.51 -24.21 -0.97
C ALA A 24 -25.68 -25.04 -1.98
N PRO A 25 -25.36 -24.48 -3.17
CA PRO A 25 -24.73 -25.22 -4.26
C PRO A 25 -23.34 -25.80 -3.93
N SER A 26 -22.62 -25.22 -2.96
CA SER A 26 -21.32 -25.72 -2.50
C SER A 26 -21.40 -26.83 -1.45
N ALA A 27 -22.55 -27.02 -0.80
CA ALA A 27 -22.76 -28.03 0.25
C ALA A 27 -24.22 -28.53 0.33
N PRO A 28 -24.77 -29.09 -0.76
CA PRO A 28 -26.18 -29.47 -0.85
C PRO A 28 -26.60 -30.58 0.14
N CYS A 29 -25.73 -31.55 0.44
CA CYS A 29 -26.04 -32.63 1.38
C CYS A 29 -26.11 -32.10 2.82
N THR A 30 -25.16 -31.27 3.22
CA THR A 30 -25.05 -30.67 4.56
C THR A 30 -26.23 -29.75 4.78
N ALA A 31 -26.56 -28.89 3.81
CA ALA A 31 -27.75 -28.05 3.88
C ALA A 31 -29.04 -28.88 4.02
N CYS A 32 -29.14 -29.98 3.26
CA CYS A 32 -30.27 -30.90 3.36
C CYS A 32 -30.39 -31.51 4.78
N VAL A 33 -29.35 -32.16 5.28
CA VAL A 33 -29.41 -32.92 6.54
C VAL A 33 -29.42 -32.00 7.78
N SER A 34 -28.81 -30.81 7.69
CA SER A 34 -28.84 -29.81 8.76
C SER A 34 -30.10 -28.92 8.75
N SER A 35 -30.98 -29.12 7.77
CA SER A 35 -32.25 -28.41 7.66
C SER A 35 -33.09 -28.60 8.93
N PRO A 36 -33.69 -27.53 9.48
CA PRO A 36 -34.58 -27.63 10.63
C PRO A 36 -35.87 -28.40 10.32
N TRP A 37 -36.12 -28.69 9.04
CA TRP A 37 -37.33 -29.35 8.54
C TRP A 37 -37.22 -30.87 8.40
N GLY A 38 -36.11 -31.49 8.84
CA GLY A 38 -35.95 -32.94 8.89
C GLY A 38 -35.82 -33.63 7.53
N CYS A 39 -35.03 -33.04 6.62
CA CYS A 39 -34.82 -33.58 5.28
C CYS A 39 -33.80 -34.74 5.25
N HIS A 40 -33.87 -35.59 4.22
CA HIS A 40 -32.93 -36.69 4.01
C HIS A 40 -32.21 -36.57 2.67
N TRP A 41 -30.93 -36.95 2.62
CA TRP A 41 -30.10 -36.90 1.42
C TRP A 41 -29.95 -38.27 0.75
N CYS A 42 -30.18 -38.32 -0.57
CA CYS A 42 -29.99 -39.50 -1.40
C CYS A 42 -28.67 -39.40 -2.19
N PRO A 43 -27.66 -40.24 -1.86
CA PRO A 43 -26.29 -40.01 -2.33
C PRO A 43 -26.06 -40.32 -3.81
N ARG A 44 -26.70 -41.36 -4.38
CA ARG A 44 -26.47 -41.69 -5.80
C ARG A 44 -27.35 -40.83 -6.71
N SER A 45 -28.55 -40.51 -6.27
CA SER A 45 -29.46 -39.59 -6.96
C SER A 45 -29.10 -38.11 -6.78
N HIS A 46 -28.19 -37.78 -5.86
CA HIS A 46 -27.74 -36.42 -5.54
C HIS A 46 -28.91 -35.46 -5.27
N CYS A 47 -29.90 -35.88 -4.47
CA CYS A 47 -31.11 -35.11 -4.21
C CYS A 47 -31.52 -35.12 -2.74
N CYS A 48 -32.17 -34.03 -2.32
CA CYS A 48 -32.72 -33.86 -0.98
C CYS A 48 -34.23 -34.12 -1.00
N ILE A 49 -34.71 -35.00 -0.12
CA ILE A 49 -36.09 -35.47 -0.09
C ILE A 49 -36.75 -35.21 1.27
N THR A 50 -38.07 -34.98 1.25
CA THR A 50 -38.94 -34.97 2.43
C THR A 50 -39.43 -36.39 2.69
N GLY A 51 -39.03 -37.03 3.81
CA GLY A 51 -39.62 -38.30 4.30
C GLY A 51 -39.82 -39.42 3.26
N GLY A 52 -38.93 -40.41 3.22
CA GLY A 52 -39.07 -41.57 2.32
C GLY A 52 -37.76 -42.34 2.13
N SER A 53 -37.84 -43.48 1.44
CA SER A 53 -36.67 -44.25 0.99
C SER A 53 -36.11 -43.62 -0.28
N CYS A 54 -34.79 -43.62 -0.45
CA CYS A 54 -34.19 -43.21 -1.71
C CYS A 54 -34.65 -44.12 -2.87
N PRO A 55 -34.59 -43.65 -4.13
CA PRO A 55 -34.91 -44.46 -5.31
C PRO A 55 -34.22 -45.85 -5.26
N THR A 56 -34.94 -46.89 -5.70
CA THR A 56 -34.65 -48.32 -5.43
C THR A 56 -33.18 -48.70 -5.47
N GLY A 57 -32.65 -49.18 -4.34
CA GLY A 57 -31.28 -49.71 -4.19
C GLY A 57 -30.25 -48.70 -3.64
N GLU A 58 -30.66 -47.47 -3.33
CA GLU A 58 -29.83 -46.46 -2.68
C GLU A 58 -29.98 -46.50 -1.16
N VAL A 59 -28.84 -46.48 -0.46
CA VAL A 59 -28.81 -46.33 1.00
C VAL A 59 -29.02 -44.84 1.31
N THR A 60 -30.05 -44.52 2.09
CA THR A 60 -30.16 -43.21 2.74
C THR A 60 -28.98 -43.10 3.71
N ILE A 61 -27.99 -42.25 3.39
CA ILE A 61 -26.78 -42.17 4.21
C ILE A 61 -27.10 -41.45 5.53
N TYR A 62 -26.97 -42.18 6.63
CA TYR A 62 -26.41 -41.64 7.86
C TYR A 62 -24.94 -42.06 7.91
N ASN A 63 -24.04 -41.12 7.61
CA ASN A 63 -22.57 -41.23 7.68
C ASN A 63 -21.97 -42.62 7.35
N GLN A 64 -22.06 -43.11 6.09
CA GLN A 64 -21.30 -44.28 5.62
C GLN A 64 -20.94 -44.20 4.12
N ASN A 65 -19.73 -44.68 3.82
CA ASN A 65 -19.05 -44.73 2.53
C ASN A 65 -19.90 -45.28 1.39
N VAL A 66 -20.19 -44.44 0.38
CA VAL A 66 -20.68 -44.88 -0.93
C VAL A 66 -19.52 -44.84 -1.93
N PRO A 67 -19.31 -45.90 -2.73
CA PRO A 67 -18.31 -45.88 -3.80
C PRO A 67 -18.68 -44.81 -4.84
N LEU A 68 -17.82 -43.81 -5.00
CA LEU A 68 -18.03 -42.68 -5.90
C LEU A 68 -17.47 -42.98 -7.30
N PRO A 69 -18.21 -42.69 -8.40
CA PRO A 69 -17.68 -42.73 -9.76
C PRO A 69 -16.70 -41.57 -10.00
N ARG A 70 -15.98 -41.59 -11.14
CA ARG A 70 -14.90 -40.66 -11.55
C ARG A 70 -14.93 -39.30 -10.84
N LEU A 71 -14.02 -39.14 -9.90
CA LEU A 71 -13.86 -37.93 -9.10
C LEU A 71 -12.89 -36.97 -9.79
N ARG A 72 -13.15 -35.68 -9.71
CA ARG A 72 -12.21 -34.63 -10.15
C ARG A 72 -12.04 -33.60 -9.05
N CYS A 73 -10.81 -33.18 -8.79
CA CYS A 73 -10.59 -31.95 -8.03
C CYS A 73 -10.61 -30.78 -9.01
N VAL A 74 -11.36 -29.74 -8.67
CA VAL A 74 -11.44 -28.53 -9.46
C VAL A 74 -10.89 -27.38 -8.62
N LEU A 75 -9.90 -26.70 -9.17
CA LEU A 75 -9.28 -25.53 -8.54
C LEU A 75 -9.62 -24.29 -9.36
N GLU A 76 -10.05 -23.24 -8.68
CA GLU A 76 -10.29 -21.92 -9.27
C GLU A 76 -8.99 -21.11 -9.23
N VAL A 77 -8.35 -20.96 -10.39
CA VAL A 77 -7.04 -20.29 -10.52
C VAL A 77 -7.21 -19.03 -11.38
N GLY A 78 -7.24 -17.86 -10.72
CA GLY A 78 -7.45 -16.59 -11.38
C GLY A 78 -8.85 -16.48 -12.00
N ARG A 79 -8.94 -16.57 -13.33
CA ARG A 79 -10.22 -16.63 -14.08
C ARG A 79 -10.48 -17.99 -14.74
N GLY A 80 -9.57 -18.94 -14.56
CA GLY A 80 -9.65 -20.27 -15.15
C GLY A 80 -10.03 -21.32 -14.12
N LEU A 81 -10.53 -22.45 -14.63
CA LEU A 81 -10.75 -23.67 -13.84
C LEU A 81 -9.70 -24.70 -14.26
N VAL A 82 -9.07 -25.31 -13.27
CA VAL A 82 -8.13 -26.42 -13.48
C VAL A 82 -8.75 -27.68 -12.91
N GLU A 83 -9.01 -28.66 -13.78
CA GLU A 83 -9.57 -29.95 -13.39
C GLU A 83 -8.49 -31.03 -13.41
N VAL A 84 -8.39 -31.79 -12.33
CA VAL A 84 -7.47 -32.92 -12.20
C VAL A 84 -8.21 -34.15 -11.73
N GLU A 85 -7.85 -35.32 -12.26
CA GLU A 85 -8.44 -36.58 -11.81
C GLU A 85 -8.12 -36.82 -10.34
N ALA A 86 -9.12 -37.27 -9.58
CA ALA A 86 -8.97 -37.60 -8.17
C ALA A 86 -9.17 -39.10 -7.94
N SER A 87 -8.33 -39.68 -7.10
CA SER A 87 -8.38 -41.08 -6.72
C SER A 87 -8.57 -41.25 -5.21
N PRO A 88 -9.19 -42.34 -4.75
CA PRO A 88 -9.24 -42.66 -3.33
C PRO A 88 -7.82 -42.93 -2.80
N GLY A 89 -7.37 -42.12 -1.84
CA GLY A 89 -6.06 -42.25 -1.17
C GLY A 89 -6.12 -43.05 0.14
N GLY A 90 -7.26 -43.67 0.45
CA GLY A 90 -7.52 -44.41 1.69
C GLY A 90 -8.93 -44.15 2.23
N PRO A 91 -9.27 -44.69 3.42
CA PRO A 91 -10.53 -44.37 4.08
C PRO A 91 -10.58 -42.87 4.38
N TYR A 92 -11.61 -42.19 3.87
CA TYR A 92 -11.84 -40.75 4.03
C TYR A 92 -10.75 -39.83 3.45
N ARG A 93 -9.92 -40.32 2.52
CA ARG A 93 -8.92 -39.48 1.82
C ARG A 93 -9.14 -39.51 0.32
N LEU A 94 -9.20 -38.32 -0.26
CA LEU A 94 -9.14 -38.08 -1.70
C LEU A 94 -7.76 -37.55 -2.04
N GLN A 95 -7.16 -38.06 -3.11
CA GLN A 95 -5.88 -37.61 -3.61
C GLN A 95 -6.05 -37.13 -5.06
N CYS A 96 -5.84 -35.84 -5.27
CA CYS A 96 -5.83 -35.25 -6.60
C CYS A 96 -4.53 -35.67 -7.32
N GLY A 97 -4.62 -35.92 -8.62
CA GLY A 97 -3.46 -36.25 -9.47
C GLY A 97 -2.44 -35.11 -9.52
N PRO A 98 -1.17 -35.43 -9.87
CA PRO A 98 -0.13 -34.43 -9.99
C PRO A 98 -0.45 -33.46 -11.14
N HIS A 99 -0.40 -32.16 -10.86
CA HIS A 99 -0.55 -31.11 -11.85
C HIS A 99 0.28 -29.89 -11.47
N ALA A 100 0.88 -29.24 -12.46
CA ALA A 100 1.60 -28.00 -12.28
C ALA A 100 0.65 -26.82 -12.54
N TYR A 101 0.41 -26.01 -11.52
CA TYR A 101 -0.50 -24.86 -11.61
C TYR A 101 0.30 -23.60 -11.96
N ASP A 102 -0.21 -22.84 -12.92
CA ASP A 102 0.27 -21.48 -13.24
C ASP A 102 -0.87 -20.51 -12.94
N PHE A 103 -0.57 -19.50 -12.13
CA PHE A 103 -1.56 -18.52 -11.66
C PHE A 103 -1.23 -17.07 -12.06
N GLY A 104 -0.23 -16.85 -12.91
CA GLY A 104 0.15 -15.52 -13.36
C GLY A 104 0.74 -14.68 -12.22
N ALA A 105 2.07 -14.54 -12.24
CA ALA A 105 2.97 -14.01 -11.21
C ALA A 105 2.76 -12.54 -10.73
N SER A 106 1.53 -12.05 -10.57
CA SER A 106 1.26 -10.71 -10.03
C SER A 106 1.39 -10.64 -8.50
N ALA A 107 1.24 -11.78 -7.81
CA ALA A 107 1.38 -11.90 -6.36
C ALA A 107 2.21 -13.15 -6.01
N PRO A 108 2.95 -13.15 -4.89
CA PRO A 108 3.76 -14.31 -4.47
C PRO A 108 2.92 -15.50 -4.03
N GLN A 109 1.64 -15.27 -3.70
CA GLN A 109 0.72 -16.28 -3.17
C GLN A 109 -0.71 -15.99 -3.66
N LEU A 110 -1.47 -17.05 -3.94
CA LEU A 110 -2.88 -17.01 -4.33
C LEU A 110 -3.67 -18.03 -3.49
N ARG A 111 -4.78 -17.58 -2.90
CA ARG A 111 -5.78 -18.47 -2.27
C ARG A 111 -6.72 -18.97 -3.36
N ALA A 112 -6.52 -20.20 -3.81
CA ALA A 112 -7.35 -20.83 -4.84
C ALA A 112 -8.43 -21.70 -4.16
N PRO A 113 -9.73 -21.37 -4.28
CA PRO A 113 -10.82 -22.26 -3.88
C PRO A 113 -10.65 -23.63 -4.54
N VAL A 114 -10.96 -24.69 -3.77
CA VAL A 114 -10.94 -26.05 -4.27
C VAL A 114 -12.21 -26.76 -3.88
N TYR A 115 -12.79 -27.49 -4.84
CA TYR A 115 -13.94 -28.36 -4.61
C TYR A 115 -13.75 -29.65 -5.40
N VAL A 116 -14.54 -30.68 -5.06
CA VAL A 116 -14.47 -31.99 -5.72
C VAL A 116 -15.77 -32.24 -6.45
N THR A 117 -15.69 -32.67 -7.70
CA THR A 117 -16.85 -33.06 -8.49
C THR A 117 -16.92 -34.56 -8.70
N VAL A 118 -18.15 -35.07 -8.84
CA VAL A 118 -18.48 -36.45 -9.17
C VAL A 118 -19.10 -36.45 -10.57
N GLY A 119 -18.38 -36.96 -11.58
CA GLY A 119 -18.79 -36.80 -12.98
C GLY A 119 -18.73 -35.33 -13.45
N GLU A 120 -19.63 -34.92 -14.35
CA GLU A 120 -19.60 -33.56 -14.95
C GLU A 120 -20.48 -32.53 -14.24
N ARG A 121 -21.34 -32.93 -13.29
CA ARG A 121 -22.40 -32.05 -12.77
C ARG A 121 -22.46 -31.92 -11.24
N TRP A 122 -21.99 -32.92 -10.51
CA TRP A 122 -22.26 -33.01 -9.08
C TRP A 122 -21.07 -32.54 -8.27
N HIS A 123 -21.31 -31.70 -7.26
CA HIS A 123 -20.27 -31.23 -6.33
C HIS A 123 -20.38 -32.01 -5.02
N LEU A 124 -19.26 -32.51 -4.52
CA LEU A 124 -19.19 -32.94 -3.14
C LEU A 124 -19.23 -31.73 -2.22
N ASP A 125 -19.93 -31.90 -1.10
CA ASP A 125 -19.98 -30.88 -0.07
C ASP A 125 -18.59 -30.42 0.33
N THR A 126 -18.37 -29.13 0.12
CA THR A 126 -17.11 -28.49 0.38
C THR A 126 -17.32 -27.47 1.50
N PRO A 127 -16.57 -27.55 2.62
CA PRO A 127 -16.71 -26.59 3.70
C PRO A 127 -16.42 -25.18 3.20
N SER A 128 -17.17 -24.20 3.72
CA SER A 128 -17.00 -22.80 3.33
C SER A 128 -15.57 -22.33 3.59
N GLY A 129 -14.92 -21.80 2.56
CA GLY A 129 -13.56 -21.30 2.65
C GLY A 129 -12.47 -22.36 2.51
N LEU A 130 -12.78 -23.58 2.05
CA LEU A 130 -11.74 -24.53 1.64
C LEU A 130 -10.94 -23.97 0.45
N HIS A 131 -9.64 -23.84 0.63
CA HIS A 131 -8.74 -23.32 -0.40
C HIS A 131 -7.36 -23.97 -0.31
N VAL A 132 -6.65 -23.94 -1.42
CA VAL A 132 -5.23 -24.27 -1.51
C VAL A 132 -4.44 -22.98 -1.68
N MET A 133 -3.29 -22.89 -1.01
CA MET A 133 -2.32 -21.81 -1.24
C MET A 133 -1.41 -22.18 -2.40
N LEU A 134 -1.62 -21.54 -3.55
CA LEU A 134 -0.64 -21.54 -4.63
C LEU A 134 0.40 -20.48 -4.34
N TYR A 135 1.68 -20.77 -4.57
CA TYR A 135 2.77 -19.84 -4.31
C TYR A 135 3.92 -20.05 -5.28
N ASP A 136 4.68 -18.99 -5.49
CA ASP A 136 5.92 -19.03 -6.25
C ASP A 136 7.01 -18.30 -5.46
N CYS A 137 8.09 -19.01 -5.13
CA CYS A 137 9.21 -18.45 -4.38
C CYS A 137 9.96 -17.37 -5.17
N SER A 138 9.91 -17.37 -6.51
CA SER A 138 10.62 -16.39 -7.35
C SER A 138 9.90 -15.03 -7.41
N VAL A 139 8.61 -14.99 -7.10
CA VAL A 139 7.76 -13.80 -7.27
C VAL A 139 7.79 -12.95 -6.01
N GLY A 140 7.99 -11.63 -6.18
CA GLY A 140 7.98 -10.68 -5.07
C GLY A 140 9.16 -10.79 -4.09
N ARG A 141 10.16 -11.62 -4.39
CA ARG A 141 11.34 -11.89 -3.54
C ARG A 141 12.65 -11.68 -4.32
N PRO A 142 12.93 -10.44 -4.75
CA PRO A 142 14.11 -10.12 -5.57
C PRO A 142 15.45 -10.21 -4.82
N ASP A 143 15.44 -10.25 -3.50
CA ASP A 143 16.64 -10.24 -2.66
C ASP A 143 16.61 -11.34 -1.59
N CYS A 144 17.79 -11.61 -1.00
CA CYS A 144 17.96 -12.70 -0.05
C CYS A 144 17.08 -12.52 1.19
N SER A 145 16.99 -11.30 1.70
CA SER A 145 16.25 -10.99 2.92
C SER A 145 14.74 -11.18 2.73
N ARG A 146 14.15 -10.75 1.61
CA ARG A 146 12.73 -11.05 1.28
C ARG A 146 12.49 -12.53 1.01
N CYS A 147 13.48 -13.22 0.47
CA CYS A 147 13.40 -14.66 0.25
C CYS A 147 13.34 -15.42 1.59
N ARG A 148 14.25 -15.11 2.51
CA ARG A 148 14.34 -15.77 3.82
C ARG A 148 13.23 -15.35 4.78
N ALA A 149 12.68 -14.16 4.62
CA ALA A 149 11.50 -13.72 5.35
C ALA A 149 10.20 -14.41 4.91
N ALA A 150 10.23 -15.28 3.90
CA ALA A 150 9.11 -16.15 3.56
C ALA A 150 8.71 -17.03 4.75
N SER A 151 7.43 -17.39 4.83
CA SER A 151 7.00 -18.40 5.79
C SER A 151 7.80 -19.70 5.57
N PRO A 152 8.37 -20.30 6.64
CA PRO A 152 9.11 -21.56 6.53
C PRO A 152 8.28 -22.68 5.89
N ALA A 153 6.95 -22.63 6.00
CA ALA A 153 6.03 -23.60 5.41
C ALA A 153 6.05 -23.63 3.87
N LEU A 154 6.51 -22.56 3.23
CA LEU A 154 6.64 -22.47 1.77
C LEU A 154 7.94 -23.11 1.26
N GLY A 155 8.89 -23.42 2.15
CA GLY A 155 10.15 -24.03 1.75
C GLY A 155 11.00 -23.18 0.80
N CYS A 156 10.79 -21.86 0.74
CA CYS A 156 11.57 -20.97 -0.10
C CYS A 156 13.00 -20.79 0.47
N GLN A 157 13.98 -20.79 -0.43
CA GLN A 157 15.40 -20.66 -0.13
C GLN A 157 16.08 -19.75 -1.14
N TRP A 158 16.99 -18.90 -0.66
CA TRP A 158 17.80 -18.05 -1.51
C TRP A 158 18.94 -18.85 -2.13
N CYS A 159 18.93 -18.95 -3.45
CA CYS A 159 19.91 -19.67 -4.27
C CYS A 159 20.36 -18.67 -5.35
N PRO A 160 21.43 -17.90 -5.12
CA PRO A 160 21.83 -16.82 -5.99
C PRO A 160 21.81 -17.23 -7.48
N PRO A 161 21.23 -16.41 -8.36
CA PRO A 161 20.78 -15.03 -8.13
C PRO A 161 19.31 -14.88 -7.69
N GLY A 162 18.60 -15.96 -7.33
CA GLY A 162 17.14 -15.91 -7.13
C GLY A 162 16.61 -16.67 -5.92
N CYS A 163 15.32 -16.49 -5.67
CA CYS A 163 14.58 -17.21 -4.65
C CYS A 163 13.80 -18.38 -5.29
N GLN A 164 13.99 -19.59 -4.76
CA GLN A 164 13.37 -20.79 -5.29
C GLN A 164 13.04 -21.79 -4.18
N HIS A 165 12.27 -22.82 -4.48
CA HIS A 165 11.99 -23.87 -3.49
C HIS A 165 13.28 -24.64 -3.15
N HIS A 166 13.47 -24.99 -1.87
CA HIS A 166 14.70 -25.61 -1.35
C HIS A 166 15.11 -26.89 -2.10
N ARG A 167 14.15 -27.68 -2.59
CA ARG A 167 14.42 -28.91 -3.39
C ARG A 167 15.00 -28.64 -4.77
N LEU A 168 14.76 -27.45 -5.32
CA LEU A 168 15.30 -27.05 -6.61
C LEU A 168 16.71 -26.44 -6.46
N CYS A 169 17.09 -26.06 -5.24
CA CYS A 169 18.36 -25.42 -4.96
C CYS A 169 19.51 -26.42 -5.16
N PRO A 170 20.54 -26.09 -5.96
CA PRO A 170 21.73 -26.92 -6.07
C PRO A 170 22.39 -27.16 -4.71
N PRO A 171 22.98 -28.33 -4.45
CA PRO A 171 23.70 -28.59 -3.21
C PRO A 171 24.84 -27.57 -3.04
N GLY A 172 24.87 -26.90 -1.88
CA GLY A 172 25.82 -25.82 -1.60
C GLY A 172 25.48 -24.46 -2.23
N GLY A 173 24.36 -24.35 -2.96
CA GLY A 173 23.93 -23.11 -3.61
C GLY A 173 23.35 -22.06 -2.65
N ALA A 174 22.93 -22.47 -1.44
CA ALA A 174 22.39 -21.54 -0.46
C ALA A 174 23.50 -21.01 0.47
N PRO A 175 23.79 -19.69 0.47
CA PRO A 175 24.78 -19.12 1.39
C PRO A 175 24.30 -19.24 2.84
N PRO A 176 25.20 -19.22 3.85
CA PRO A 176 24.82 -19.29 5.26
C PRO A 176 24.06 -18.04 5.72
N SER A 177 24.47 -16.85 5.24
CA SER A 177 23.84 -15.57 5.53
C SER A 177 23.44 -14.84 4.25
N CYS A 178 22.59 -13.81 4.38
CA CYS A 178 22.37 -12.85 3.31
C CYS A 178 23.57 -11.90 3.17
N PRO A 179 23.76 -11.27 2.00
CA PRO A 179 24.80 -10.26 1.82
C PRO A 179 24.54 -9.03 2.70
N ALA A 180 25.53 -8.14 2.76
CA ALA A 180 25.38 -6.86 3.41
C ALA A 180 24.25 -6.02 2.78
N PRO A 181 23.54 -5.19 3.57
CA PRO A 181 22.49 -4.32 3.06
C PRO A 181 23.03 -3.37 1.98
N PHE A 182 22.23 -3.08 0.96
CA PHE A 182 22.60 -2.16 -0.10
C PHE A 182 21.61 -1.01 -0.22
N ILE A 183 22.10 0.22 -0.06
CA ILE A 183 21.28 1.43 -0.07
C ILE A 183 21.28 2.01 -1.49
N HIS A 184 20.12 1.99 -2.14
CA HIS A 184 19.93 2.56 -3.48
C HIS A 184 19.76 4.07 -3.45
N GLN A 185 18.96 4.57 -2.50
CA GLN A 185 18.59 5.98 -2.45
C GLN A 185 18.27 6.43 -1.03
N VAL A 186 18.62 7.68 -0.72
CA VAL A 186 18.26 8.39 0.49
C VAL A 186 17.49 9.65 0.09
N HIS A 187 16.36 9.91 0.74
CA HIS A 187 15.58 11.13 0.47
C HIS A 187 14.81 11.59 1.72
N PRO A 188 14.84 12.89 2.06
CA PRO A 188 15.63 13.99 1.46
C PRO A 188 17.15 13.85 1.69
N LEU A 189 17.95 14.68 1.02
CA LEU A 189 19.42 14.72 1.22
C LEU A 189 19.88 15.81 2.20
N SER A 190 18.96 16.65 2.66
CA SER A 190 19.25 17.64 3.69
C SER A 190 18.06 17.92 4.59
N GLY A 191 18.34 18.53 5.74
CA GLY A 191 17.35 18.88 6.73
C GLY A 191 17.83 19.91 7.74
N PRO A 192 16.92 20.57 8.47
CA PRO A 192 17.28 21.49 9.55
C PRO A 192 18.10 20.79 10.66
N PRO A 193 19.02 21.50 11.34
CA PRO A 193 19.84 20.96 12.43
C PRO A 193 19.00 20.48 13.63
N GLU A 194 17.79 21.02 13.82
CA GLU A 194 16.84 20.58 14.84
C GLU A 194 16.35 19.14 14.63
N GLY A 195 16.56 18.58 13.43
CA GLY A 195 16.12 17.25 13.06
C GLY A 195 14.60 17.14 12.97
N GLY A 196 14.09 15.94 13.22
CA GLY A 196 12.66 15.65 13.29
C GLY A 196 11.97 15.41 11.95
N LEU A 197 12.68 15.56 10.82
CA LEU A 197 12.19 15.18 9.50
C LEU A 197 12.20 13.66 9.31
N LEU A 198 11.36 13.16 8.42
CA LEU A 198 11.32 11.76 8.04
C LEU A 198 12.25 11.49 6.87
N LEU A 199 13.29 10.69 7.10
CA LEU A 199 14.23 10.25 6.09
C LEU A 199 13.79 8.89 5.55
N THR A 200 13.66 8.79 4.23
CA THR A 200 13.37 7.54 3.52
C THR A 200 14.66 6.96 2.96
N ILE A 201 14.94 5.71 3.33
CA ILE A 201 16.10 4.93 2.91
C ILE A 201 15.55 3.75 2.09
N ALA A 202 15.80 3.75 0.78
CA ALA A 202 15.37 2.68 -0.12
C ALA A 202 16.57 1.81 -0.51
N GLY A 203 16.39 0.49 -0.51
CA GLY A 203 17.48 -0.46 -0.66
C GLY A 203 17.04 -1.90 -0.88
N SER A 204 18.02 -2.80 -0.84
CA SER A 204 17.86 -4.25 -0.82
C SER A 204 18.56 -4.84 0.39
N ASP A 205 18.10 -6.01 0.84
CA ASP A 205 18.66 -6.70 2.01
C ASP A 205 18.66 -5.87 3.31
N LEU A 206 17.68 -4.96 3.44
CA LEU A 206 17.49 -4.10 4.62
C LEU A 206 16.81 -4.84 5.80
N GLY A 207 17.24 -6.07 6.09
CA GLY A 207 16.72 -6.91 7.18
C GLY A 207 15.59 -7.85 6.76
N GLN A 208 15.47 -8.97 7.49
CA GLN A 208 14.41 -9.98 7.30
C GLN A 208 13.18 -9.69 8.15
N ARG A 209 13.32 -8.82 9.16
CA ARG A 209 12.29 -8.31 10.05
C ARG A 209 12.66 -6.92 10.55
N PHE A 210 11.71 -6.21 11.13
CA PHE A 210 11.93 -4.86 11.63
C PHE A 210 12.99 -4.81 12.75
N GLU A 211 13.01 -5.81 13.63
CA GLU A 211 13.91 -5.88 14.77
C GLU A 211 15.38 -5.92 14.34
N ASP A 212 15.67 -6.41 13.12
CA ASP A 212 17.04 -6.46 12.59
C ASP A 212 17.62 -5.06 12.33
N VAL A 213 16.77 -4.04 12.16
CA VAL A 213 17.17 -2.66 11.81
C VAL A 213 16.78 -1.61 12.87
N ALA A 214 15.92 -1.96 13.83
CA ALA A 214 15.30 -1.02 14.76
C ALA A 214 16.31 -0.17 15.57
N GLY A 215 17.53 -0.66 15.82
CA GLY A 215 18.56 0.02 16.59
C GLY A 215 19.88 0.27 15.86
N THR A 216 19.95 0.02 14.55
CA THR A 216 21.22 -0.02 13.82
C THR A 216 21.38 1.10 12.79
N VAL A 217 20.32 1.83 12.49
CA VAL A 217 20.33 2.88 11.47
C VAL A 217 21.02 4.13 12.00
N ARG A 218 21.96 4.66 11.22
CA ARG A 218 22.66 5.92 11.52
C ARG A 218 22.59 6.88 10.35
N VAL A 219 22.46 8.17 10.64
CA VAL A 219 22.44 9.26 9.65
C VAL A 219 23.53 10.25 10.02
N ALA A 220 24.56 10.38 9.17
CA ALA A 220 25.77 11.15 9.43
C ALA A 220 26.37 10.84 10.83
N GLY A 221 26.45 9.55 11.16
CA GLY A 221 27.00 9.08 12.43
C GLY A 221 26.08 9.26 13.65
N ARG A 222 24.85 9.78 13.51
CA ARG A 222 23.86 9.90 14.60
C ARG A 222 22.82 8.77 14.55
N PRO A 223 22.38 8.21 15.69
CA PRO A 223 21.38 7.14 15.70
C PRO A 223 20.01 7.65 15.21
N CYS A 224 19.43 6.98 14.23
CA CYS A 224 18.11 7.30 13.68
C CYS A 224 17.13 6.19 14.02
N LEU A 225 15.98 6.53 14.61
CA LEU A 225 14.99 5.53 15.03
C LEU A 225 14.00 5.24 13.88
N PRO A 226 13.96 3.99 13.35
CA PRO A 226 13.02 3.61 12.31
C PRO A 226 11.57 3.57 12.81
N ASP A 227 10.63 3.95 11.95
CA ASP A 227 9.18 3.82 12.18
C ASP A 227 8.69 2.44 11.71
N PRO A 228 8.20 1.57 12.62
CA PRO A 228 7.72 0.24 12.26
C PRO A 228 6.54 0.26 11.29
N ALA A 229 5.68 1.29 11.35
CA ALA A 229 4.52 1.39 10.46
C ALA A 229 4.89 1.72 9.01
N ARG A 230 6.09 2.26 8.78
CA ARG A 230 6.57 2.69 7.46
C ARG A 230 7.71 1.83 6.92
N TYR A 231 8.14 0.83 7.68
CA TYR A 231 9.10 -0.17 7.22
C TYR A 231 8.48 -1.06 6.14
N ARG A 232 9.18 -1.22 5.02
CA ARG A 232 8.84 -2.21 4.00
C ARG A 232 9.95 -3.24 3.97
N LEU A 233 9.57 -4.50 4.23
CA LEU A 233 10.45 -5.65 4.36
C LEU A 233 11.61 -5.66 3.35
N ALA A 234 12.83 -5.54 3.86
CA ALA A 234 14.10 -5.46 3.14
C ALA A 234 14.18 -4.44 1.99
N ALA A 235 13.22 -3.51 1.90
CA ALA A 235 13.02 -2.62 0.76
C ALA A 235 13.18 -1.15 1.15
N GLN A 236 12.65 -0.79 2.31
CA GLN A 236 12.53 0.59 2.72
C GLN A 236 12.55 0.71 4.24
N ILE A 237 13.33 1.66 4.73
CA ILE A 237 13.31 2.12 6.10
C ILE A 237 12.93 3.59 6.07
N VAL A 238 12.01 4.00 6.96
CA VAL A 238 11.75 5.42 7.22
C VAL A 238 12.13 5.68 8.66
N CYS A 239 12.99 6.66 8.92
CA CYS A 239 13.42 7.00 10.27
C CYS A 239 13.33 8.51 10.51
N GLN A 240 13.15 8.91 11.78
CA GLN A 240 13.14 10.32 12.15
C GLN A 240 14.57 10.79 12.43
N VAL A 241 15.05 11.76 11.65
CA VAL A 241 16.42 12.27 11.75
C VAL A 241 16.62 12.93 13.12
N PRO A 242 17.66 12.56 13.89
CA PRO A 242 17.95 13.19 15.18
C PRO A 242 18.50 14.60 15.00
N PRO A 243 18.47 15.45 16.04
CA PRO A 243 19.14 16.75 16.00
C PRO A 243 20.66 16.60 15.91
N ALA A 244 21.31 17.53 15.21
CA ALA A 244 22.76 17.64 15.09
C ALA A 244 23.19 19.10 14.86
N GLU A 245 24.50 19.35 14.90
CA GLU A 245 25.05 20.66 14.55
C GLU A 245 24.86 20.97 13.06
N GLY A 246 24.62 22.24 12.74
CA GLY A 246 24.54 22.70 11.35
C GLY A 246 25.87 22.51 10.61
N GLY A 247 25.80 22.16 9.33
CA GLY A 247 26.95 21.85 8.47
C GLY A 247 27.47 20.42 8.59
N VAL A 248 26.99 19.62 9.56
CA VAL A 248 27.34 18.20 9.63
C VAL A 248 26.83 17.48 8.38
N SER A 249 27.72 16.75 7.71
CA SER A 249 27.40 15.95 6.52
C SER A 249 28.01 14.56 6.65
N GLY A 250 27.27 13.53 6.24
CA GLY A 250 27.78 12.17 6.26
C GLY A 250 26.84 11.15 5.66
N PRO A 251 27.29 9.91 5.51
CA PRO A 251 26.49 8.84 4.92
C PRO A 251 25.39 8.37 5.86
N VAL A 252 24.45 7.62 5.29
CA VAL A 252 23.48 6.79 6.00
C VAL A 252 24.02 5.37 6.08
N GLU A 253 23.98 4.79 7.27
CA GLU A 253 24.49 3.46 7.55
C GLU A 253 23.37 2.57 8.10
N VAL A 254 23.30 1.33 7.62
CA VAL A 254 22.34 0.32 8.11
C VAL A 254 23.08 -0.99 8.34
N ALA A 255 23.16 -1.43 9.60
CA ALA A 255 23.67 -2.77 9.94
C ALA A 255 22.53 -3.76 10.12
N VAL A 256 22.73 -5.01 9.69
CA VAL A 256 21.74 -6.11 9.80
C VAL A 256 22.47 -7.34 10.33
N GLY A 257 22.17 -7.70 11.59
CA GLY A 257 22.90 -8.78 12.28
C GLY A 257 24.40 -8.54 12.31
N ASP A 258 25.18 -9.60 12.08
CA ASP A 258 26.66 -9.56 12.09
C ASP A 258 27.27 -9.21 10.73
N GLN A 259 26.47 -8.78 9.74
CA GLN A 259 26.99 -8.37 8.44
C GLN A 259 27.66 -7.00 8.51
N PRO A 260 28.63 -6.70 7.63
CA PRO A 260 29.11 -5.34 7.44
C PRO A 260 27.94 -4.38 7.16
N PRO A 261 27.97 -3.15 7.69
CA PRO A 261 26.91 -2.18 7.44
C PRO A 261 26.84 -1.79 5.96
N GLY A 262 25.63 -1.64 5.45
CA GLY A 262 25.40 -0.95 4.19
C GLY A 262 25.60 0.54 4.38
N VAL A 263 26.39 1.17 3.50
CA VAL A 263 26.72 2.59 3.55
C VAL A 263 26.21 3.27 2.27
N SER A 264 25.48 4.37 2.40
CA SER A 264 24.95 5.09 1.25
C SER A 264 26.04 5.87 0.52
N ILE A 265 25.95 5.93 -0.81
CA ILE A 265 26.79 6.80 -1.64
C ILE A 265 26.41 8.27 -1.42
N GLN A 266 25.11 8.53 -1.23
CA GLN A 266 24.58 9.86 -0.95
C GLN A 266 24.85 10.23 0.51
N HIS A 267 25.18 11.49 0.76
CA HIS A 267 25.30 12.04 2.10
C HIS A 267 24.04 12.81 2.48
N PHE A 268 23.65 12.70 3.75
CA PHE A 268 22.69 13.58 4.36
C PHE A 268 23.42 14.76 5.01
N THR A 269 22.92 15.98 4.81
CA THR A 269 23.54 17.21 5.34
C THR A 269 22.56 18.00 6.20
N TYR A 270 22.99 18.34 7.42
CA TYR A 270 22.28 19.26 8.28
C TYR A 270 22.56 20.68 7.82
N GLN A 271 21.53 21.37 7.37
CA GLN A 271 21.59 22.69 6.75
C GLN A 271 20.73 23.66 7.55
N ASP A 272 21.19 24.90 7.72
CA ASP A 272 20.45 25.92 8.46
C ASP A 272 20.04 27.07 7.52
N PRO A 273 18.84 27.00 6.91
CA PRO A 273 18.43 27.94 5.87
C PRO A 273 18.41 29.38 6.36
N GLN A 274 19.07 30.26 5.64
CA GLN A 274 19.15 31.68 5.95
C GLN A 274 18.34 32.49 4.94
N LEU A 275 17.43 33.34 5.44
CA LEU A 275 16.62 34.24 4.62
C LEU A 275 17.27 35.63 4.62
N TRP A 276 17.70 36.14 3.48
CA TRP A 276 18.41 37.43 3.40
C TRP A 276 17.52 38.56 2.92
N GLU A 277 16.74 38.34 1.86
CA GLU A 277 15.99 39.42 1.23
C GLU A 277 14.64 38.98 0.69
N LEU A 278 13.71 39.94 0.59
CA LEU A 278 12.39 39.77 -0.02
C LEU A 278 12.16 40.92 -1.01
N HIS A 279 11.77 40.58 -2.24
CA HIS A 279 11.52 41.56 -3.30
C HIS A 279 10.37 41.16 -4.23
N PRO A 280 9.44 42.07 -4.57
CA PRO A 280 9.25 43.40 -3.99
C PRO A 280 8.75 43.31 -2.54
N ARG A 281 8.94 44.39 -1.77
CA ARG A 281 8.47 44.49 -0.37
C ARG A 281 7.08 45.08 -0.24
N ILE A 282 6.42 45.45 -1.33
CA ILE A 282 5.10 46.10 -1.33
C ILE A 282 4.25 45.52 -2.46
N GLY A 283 2.96 45.33 -2.21
CA GLY A 283 1.97 45.00 -3.24
C GLY A 283 0.53 45.12 -2.75
N PRO A 284 -0.47 44.99 -3.65
CA PRO A 284 -1.88 45.21 -3.32
C PRO A 284 -2.44 44.21 -2.31
N VAL A 285 -3.39 44.65 -1.47
CA VAL A 285 -4.19 43.80 -0.58
C VAL A 285 -4.96 42.69 -1.31
N ALA A 286 -5.21 42.82 -2.62
CA ALA A 286 -5.77 41.75 -3.43
C ALA A 286 -4.86 40.50 -3.55
N GLY A 287 -3.56 40.63 -3.25
CA GLY A 287 -2.57 39.56 -3.48
C GLY A 287 -2.13 39.48 -4.94
N GLY A 288 -1.58 38.33 -5.34
CA GLY A 288 -1.11 38.07 -6.70
C GLY A 288 0.24 38.72 -7.04
N THR A 289 0.88 39.37 -6.08
CA THR A 289 2.26 39.89 -6.24
C THR A 289 3.23 38.72 -6.24
N GLN A 290 4.02 38.57 -7.29
CA GLN A 290 5.15 37.63 -7.32
C GLN A 290 6.28 38.20 -6.49
N VAL A 291 6.66 37.50 -5.44
CA VAL A 291 7.76 37.86 -4.55
C VAL A 291 8.87 36.81 -4.65
N THR A 292 10.10 37.30 -4.65
CA THR A 292 11.32 36.53 -4.65
C THR A 292 11.98 36.70 -3.28
N VAL A 293 12.19 35.59 -2.60
CA VAL A 293 12.99 35.50 -1.38
C VAL A 293 14.37 35.00 -1.77
N THR A 294 15.43 35.71 -1.39
CA THR A 294 16.82 35.28 -1.59
C THR A 294 17.42 34.84 -0.25
N GLY A 295 18.38 33.94 -0.33
CA GLY A 295 18.98 33.35 0.85
C GLY A 295 19.97 32.25 0.52
N GLU A 296 20.18 31.36 1.49
CA GLU A 296 21.06 30.21 1.39
C GLU A 296 20.38 28.98 1.99
N GLU A 297 20.65 27.81 1.40
CA GLU A 297 20.08 26.52 1.79
C GLU A 297 18.53 26.50 1.77
N LEU A 298 17.90 27.27 0.88
CA LEU A 298 16.44 27.38 0.84
C LEU A 298 15.73 26.14 0.27
N ALA A 299 16.48 25.14 -0.19
CA ALA A 299 15.97 23.85 -0.64
C ALA A 299 16.11 22.75 0.44
N THR A 300 16.34 23.11 1.71
CA THR A 300 16.54 22.16 2.80
C THR A 300 15.25 21.43 3.18
N GLY A 301 15.30 20.09 3.10
CA GLY A 301 14.16 19.22 3.39
C GLY A 301 13.12 19.18 2.27
N PRO A 302 12.10 18.31 2.40
CA PRO A 302 11.12 18.08 1.33
C PRO A 302 9.95 19.07 1.38
N ASP A 303 9.65 19.62 2.56
CA ASP A 303 8.46 20.44 2.82
C ASP A 303 8.88 21.88 3.15
N VAL A 304 8.90 22.74 2.14
CA VAL A 304 9.15 24.18 2.28
C VAL A 304 7.85 24.95 2.06
N ALA A 305 7.44 25.76 3.04
CA ALA A 305 6.25 26.60 2.94
C ALA A 305 6.55 28.06 3.30
N VAL A 306 6.06 29.00 2.49
CA VAL A 306 6.31 30.43 2.66
C VAL A 306 5.05 31.13 3.15
N PHE A 307 5.19 32.05 4.10
CA PHE A 307 4.10 32.82 4.68
C PHE A 307 4.47 34.30 4.80
N LEU A 308 3.49 35.17 4.56
CA LEU A 308 3.57 36.62 4.80
C LEU A 308 2.50 37.00 5.81
N GLY A 309 2.90 37.35 7.03
CA GLY A 309 1.97 37.32 8.16
C GLY A 309 1.44 35.89 8.31
N ASP A 310 0.14 35.70 8.56
CA ASP A 310 -0.51 34.39 8.67
C ASP A 310 -1.00 33.82 7.34
N LEU A 311 -0.70 34.52 6.23
CA LEU A 311 -1.22 34.17 4.92
C LEU A 311 -0.18 33.37 4.12
N PRO A 312 -0.58 32.24 3.50
CA PRO A 312 0.33 31.44 2.69
C PRO A 312 0.75 32.20 1.43
N CYS A 313 2.00 32.03 1.02
CA CYS A 313 2.53 32.49 -0.26
C CYS A 313 2.79 31.27 -1.13
N SER A 314 2.03 31.11 -2.21
CA SER A 314 2.05 29.91 -3.03
C SER A 314 3.31 29.87 -3.89
N LEU A 315 4.20 28.90 -3.66
CA LEU A 315 5.40 28.71 -4.46
C LEU A 315 5.04 28.50 -5.94
N VAL A 316 5.72 29.24 -6.82
CA VAL A 316 5.54 29.16 -8.29
C VAL A 316 6.46 28.10 -8.89
N GLU A 317 7.63 27.92 -8.28
CA GLU A 317 8.69 27.00 -8.71
C GLU A 317 9.16 26.15 -7.52
N PRO A 318 9.76 24.96 -7.76
CA PRO A 318 10.39 24.18 -6.71
C PRO A 318 11.47 24.99 -5.97
N PRO A 319 11.62 24.82 -4.65
CA PRO A 319 12.69 25.47 -3.89
C PRO A 319 14.07 25.26 -4.49
N ALA A 320 14.78 26.34 -4.76
CA ALA A 320 16.17 26.32 -5.18
C ALA A 320 17.08 26.69 -4.00
N PRO A 321 18.36 26.27 -3.97
CA PRO A 321 19.24 26.51 -2.82
C PRO A 321 19.37 27.98 -2.40
N GLY A 322 19.26 28.93 -3.34
CA GLY A 322 19.43 30.36 -3.04
C GLY A 322 18.17 31.22 -3.21
N THR A 323 17.07 30.66 -3.70
CA THR A 323 15.87 31.46 -4.03
C THR A 323 14.57 30.70 -3.85
N LEU A 324 13.54 31.40 -3.40
CA LEU A 324 12.14 30.96 -3.41
C LEU A 324 11.31 32.02 -4.13
N VAL A 325 10.47 31.58 -5.07
CA VAL A 325 9.54 32.47 -5.79
C VAL A 325 8.12 32.06 -5.45
N CYS A 326 7.33 32.98 -4.91
CA CYS A 326 5.95 32.70 -4.52
C CYS A 326 5.00 33.84 -4.87
N LEU A 327 3.70 33.52 -4.97
CA LEU A 327 2.62 34.48 -5.17
C LEU A 327 1.93 34.77 -3.84
N THR A 328 1.86 36.04 -3.49
CA THR A 328 1.12 36.52 -2.32
C THR A 328 -0.37 36.19 -2.43
N THR A 329 -0.99 35.81 -1.32
CA THR A 329 -2.45 35.71 -1.22
C THR A 329 -3.04 37.06 -0.82
N GLY A 330 -4.36 37.21 -0.96
CA GLY A 330 -5.05 38.44 -0.54
C GLY A 330 -4.96 38.64 0.96
N GLY A 331 -4.68 39.88 1.39
CA GLY A 331 -4.38 40.21 2.77
C GLY A 331 -5.03 41.49 3.28
N THR A 332 -4.56 41.94 4.45
CA THR A 332 -5.03 43.16 5.10
C THR A 332 -3.98 44.25 4.98
N LEU A 333 -4.39 45.52 5.00
CA LEU A 333 -3.47 46.65 4.88
C LEU A 333 -2.42 46.63 6.00
N GLY A 334 -1.15 46.84 5.63
CA GLY A 334 -0.04 46.97 6.57
C GLY A 334 1.08 45.95 6.40
N GLU A 335 1.94 45.90 7.41
CA GLU A 335 3.12 45.03 7.47
C GLU A 335 2.74 43.56 7.71
N ALA A 336 3.35 42.67 6.94
CA ALA A 336 3.20 41.23 7.02
C ALA A 336 4.61 40.58 7.07
N PRO A 337 5.06 40.08 8.25
CA PRO A 337 6.41 39.52 8.40
C PRO A 337 6.60 38.26 7.55
N LEU A 338 7.77 38.12 6.92
CA LEU A 338 8.12 36.91 6.19
C LEU A 338 8.47 35.77 7.16
N ARG A 339 7.87 34.61 6.95
CA ARG A 339 8.21 33.35 7.62
C ARG A 339 8.33 32.24 6.59
N VAL A 340 9.40 31.46 6.66
CA VAL A 340 9.55 30.26 5.84
C VAL A 340 9.67 29.06 6.75
N GLN A 341 8.83 28.06 6.52
CA GLN A 341 8.81 26.80 7.22
C GLN A 341 9.62 25.76 6.45
N PHE A 342 10.58 25.13 7.13
CA PHE A 342 11.37 24.00 6.65
C PHE A 342 11.03 22.79 7.52
N GLY A 343 10.15 21.91 7.03
CA GLY A 343 9.58 20.83 7.83
C GLY A 343 8.81 21.34 9.05
N LYS A 344 9.35 21.19 10.26
CA LYS A 344 8.71 21.63 11.52
C LYS A 344 9.27 22.95 12.06
N VAL A 345 10.24 23.53 11.36
CA VAL A 345 11.04 24.64 11.86
C VAL A 345 10.71 25.90 11.06
N LEU A 346 10.65 27.05 11.73
CA LEU A 346 10.41 28.35 11.11
C LEU A 346 11.70 29.17 11.08
N ARG A 347 11.93 29.87 9.97
CA ARG A 347 12.98 30.86 9.77
C ARG A 347 12.36 32.21 9.40
N HIS A 348 13.04 33.27 9.80
CA HIS A 348 12.63 34.66 9.63
C HIS A 348 13.67 35.41 8.81
N LEU A 349 13.26 36.53 8.20
CA LEU A 349 14.16 37.38 7.43
C LEU A 349 15.26 37.97 8.33
N THR A 350 16.52 37.77 7.94
CA THR A 350 17.68 38.38 8.61
C THR A 350 17.59 39.89 8.48
N GLY A 351 17.66 40.60 9.61
CA GLY A 351 17.47 42.06 9.66
C GLY A 351 16.01 42.50 9.84
N GLY A 352 15.05 41.57 9.89
CA GLY A 352 13.64 41.86 10.17
C GLY A 352 12.87 42.50 9.00
N GLY A 353 11.60 42.80 9.27
CA GLY A 353 10.66 43.31 8.27
C GLY A 353 9.94 42.21 7.48
N GLY A 354 9.26 42.62 6.41
CA GLY A 354 8.49 41.70 5.58
C GLY A 354 7.91 42.37 4.35
N PHE A 355 6.69 41.97 4.02
CA PHE A 355 5.91 42.51 2.91
C PHE A 355 4.90 43.53 3.43
N HIS A 356 4.66 44.61 2.69
CA HIS A 356 3.67 45.62 3.02
C HIS A 356 2.51 45.53 2.03
N TYR A 357 1.34 45.15 2.54
CA TYR A 357 0.11 45.18 1.76
C TYR A 357 -0.43 46.61 1.67
N ALA A 358 -0.40 47.16 0.46
CA ALA A 358 -0.88 48.49 0.11
C ALA A 358 -2.31 48.44 -0.46
N PRO A 359 -3.03 49.58 -0.49
CA PRO A 359 -4.33 49.66 -1.14
C PRO A 359 -4.26 49.19 -2.60
N ASN A 360 -5.35 48.59 -3.08
CA ASN A 360 -5.44 48.20 -4.49
C ASN A 360 -5.29 49.44 -5.39
N PRO A 361 -4.49 49.35 -6.47
CA PRO A 361 -4.35 50.45 -7.42
C PRO A 361 -5.70 50.82 -8.04
N ASN A 362 -5.95 52.11 -8.26
CA ASN A 362 -7.21 52.59 -8.82
C ASN A 362 -6.96 53.41 -10.08
N ILE A 363 -7.20 52.82 -11.25
CA ILE A 363 -7.01 53.52 -12.53
C ILE A 363 -8.06 54.63 -12.68
N THR A 364 -7.63 55.88 -12.59
CA THR A 364 -8.54 57.04 -12.63
C THR A 364 -8.80 57.53 -14.04
N TRP A 365 -7.81 57.44 -14.94
CA TRP A 365 -7.99 57.79 -16.35
C TRP A 365 -7.02 57.01 -17.25
N ALA A 366 -7.43 56.85 -18.51
CA ALA A 366 -6.59 56.34 -19.59
C ALA A 366 -6.83 57.15 -20.87
N TRP A 367 -5.74 57.54 -21.55
CA TRP A 367 -5.80 58.30 -22.80
C TRP A 367 -4.75 57.80 -23.78
N PRO A 368 -5.09 57.66 -25.08
CA PRO A 368 -6.39 57.94 -25.70
C PRO A 368 -7.41 56.81 -25.47
N ARG A 369 -8.71 57.17 -25.43
CA ARG A 369 -9.81 56.22 -25.16
C ARG A 369 -10.14 55.25 -26.30
N SER A 370 -9.40 55.30 -27.41
CA SER A 370 -9.64 54.52 -28.62
C SER A 370 -8.32 54.09 -29.27
N SER A 371 -8.27 52.87 -29.78
CA SER A 371 -7.09 52.30 -30.47
C SER A 371 -7.50 51.64 -31.80
N PHE A 372 -6.51 51.31 -32.62
CA PHE A 372 -6.70 50.59 -33.89
C PHE A 372 -6.97 49.11 -33.62
N CYS A 373 -7.71 48.43 -34.51
CA CYS A 373 -7.97 46.99 -34.40
C CYS A 373 -6.68 46.14 -34.37
N GLY A 374 -5.62 46.58 -35.05
CA GLY A 374 -4.30 45.93 -35.04
C GLY A 374 -3.43 46.26 -33.82
N GLY A 375 -3.91 47.08 -32.88
CA GLY A 375 -3.17 47.45 -31.67
C GLY A 375 -2.00 48.42 -31.90
N GLY A 376 -1.01 48.37 -31.01
CA GLY A 376 0.26 49.13 -31.12
C GLY A 376 0.23 50.59 -30.67
N ARG A 377 -0.94 51.17 -30.38
CA ARG A 377 -1.05 52.55 -29.86
C ARG A 377 -0.70 52.60 -28.37
N ILE A 378 0.23 53.49 -28.00
CA ILE A 378 0.57 53.78 -26.60
C ILE A 378 -0.65 54.42 -25.91
N ILE A 379 -1.05 53.86 -24.77
CA ILE A 379 -2.08 54.39 -23.88
C ILE A 379 -1.40 54.81 -22.58
N GLN A 380 -1.55 56.08 -22.22
CA GLN A 380 -1.15 56.60 -20.91
C GLN A 380 -2.29 56.36 -19.92
N ALA A 381 -1.96 55.87 -18.72
CA ALA A 381 -2.92 55.70 -17.65
C ALA A 381 -2.36 56.29 -16.35
N ALA A 382 -3.24 56.82 -15.51
CA ALA A 382 -2.90 57.18 -14.13
C ALA A 382 -3.55 56.21 -13.15
N VAL A 383 -2.76 55.81 -12.17
CA VAL A 383 -3.06 54.80 -11.15
C VAL A 383 -3.06 55.42 -9.77
#